data_AF-A0A395JEQ7-F1
#
_entry.id   AF-A0A395JEQ7-F1
#
_cell.length_a   1.000
_cell.length_b   1.000
_cell.length_c   1.000
_cell.angle_alpha   90.00
_cell.angle_beta   90.00
_cell.angle_gamma   90.00
#
_symmetry.space_group_name_H-M   'P 1'
#
loop_
_entity.id
_entity.type
_entity.pdbx_description
1 polymer ?
#
loop_
_entity_poly.entity_id
_entity_poly.type
_entity_poly.pdbx_seq_one_letter_code
_entity_poly.pdbx_strand_id
1 'polypeptide(L)' 'MSQSETNQKEWEDEQNWVPWFGIYSSTMDSRLWVRKRMPAWGWTINFGHSNGKITFWLILGFVSLILLTAVFY' A
#
# COMPACT_ATOMS: atom_id res chain seq x y z
N MET A 1 0.66 -9.03 22.73
CA MET A 1 1.39 -8.42 21.61
C MET A 1 0.75 -7.07 21.33
N SER A 2 1.54 -6.01 21.35
CA SER A 2 1.12 -4.65 20.98
C SER A 2 0.84 -4.58 19.48
N GLN A 3 0.05 -3.59 19.05
CA GLN A 3 -0.22 -3.39 17.62
C GLN A 3 1.06 -3.12 16.83
N SER A 4 2.05 -2.43 17.42
CA SER A 4 3.35 -2.19 16.78
C SER A 4 4.12 -3.49 16.55
N GLU A 5 4.09 -4.42 17.49
CA GLU A 5 4.71 -5.74 17.33
C GLU A 5 3.99 -6.56 16.26
N THR A 6 2.66 -6.51 16.19
CA THR A 6 1.87 -7.14 15.11
C THR A 6 2.23 -6.54 13.76
N ASN A 7 2.25 -5.21 13.63
CA ASN A 7 2.60 -4.53 12.39
C ASN A 7 4.01 -4.90 11.93
N GLN A 8 4.97 -5.01 12.85
CA GLN A 8 6.33 -5.42 12.52
C GLN A 8 6.38 -6.88 12.05
N LYS A 9 5.72 -7.78 12.79
CA LYS A 9 5.66 -9.20 12.43
C LYS A 9 5.03 -9.43 11.06
N GLU A 10 3.89 -8.78 10.78
CA GLU A 10 3.20 -8.88 9.49
C GLU A 10 4.04 -8.31 8.33
N TRP A 11 4.83 -7.27 8.60
CA TRP A 11 5.74 -6.68 7.61
C TRP A 11 6.94 -7.58 7.29
N GLU A 12 7.41 -8.34 8.27
CA GLU A 12 8.51 -9.30 8.11
C GLU A 12 8.06 -10.60 7.40
N ASP A 13 6.77 -10.95 7.44
CA ASP A 13 6.24 -12.14 6.78
C ASP A 13 6.23 -11.96 5.25
N GLU A 14 7.02 -12.78 4.55
CA GLU A 14 7.15 -12.74 3.11
C GLU A 14 5.85 -13.05 2.36
N GLN A 15 4.92 -13.79 2.99
CA GLN A 15 3.62 -14.14 2.40
C GLN A 15 2.71 -12.92 2.22
N ASN A 16 2.92 -11.87 3.01
CA ASN A 16 2.18 -10.62 2.89
C ASN A 16 2.71 -9.71 1.76
N TRP A 17 3.78 -10.11 1.07
CA TRP A 17 4.40 -9.35 -0.01
C TRP A 17 4.28 -10.04 -1.37
N VAL A 18 3.95 -9.27 -2.40
CA VAL A 18 4.11 -9.69 -3.80
C VAL A 18 5.54 -9.35 -4.25
N PRO A 19 6.42 -10.34 -4.48
CA PRO A 19 7.86 -10.11 -4.64
C PRO A 19 8.23 -9.17 -5.80
N TRP A 20 7.49 -9.25 -6.90
CA TRP A 20 7.82 -8.58 -8.17
C TRP A 20 7.42 -7.11 -8.23
N PHE A 21 6.44 -6.70 -7.42
CA PHE A 21 5.87 -5.34 -7.45
C PHE A 21 5.99 -4.60 -6.11
N GLY A 22 6.51 -5.27 -5.07
CA GLY A 22 6.58 -4.75 -3.72
C GLY A 22 5.20 -4.35 -3.17
N ILE A 23 4.14 -5.02 -3.62
CA ILE A 23 2.78 -4.82 -3.12
C ILE A 23 2.69 -5.53 -1.78
N TYR A 24 2.00 -4.91 -0.82
CA TYR A 24 1.83 -5.43 0.53
C TYR A 24 0.35 -5.58 0.87
N SER A 25 0.00 -6.69 1.52
CA SER A 25 -1.36 -6.96 1.98
C SER A 25 -1.34 -7.77 3.26
N SER A 26 -1.75 -7.16 4.38
CA SER A 26 -2.06 -7.86 5.62
C SER A 26 -3.32 -7.25 6.25
N THR A 27 -4.27 -8.08 6.65
CA THR A 27 -5.47 -7.65 7.39
C THR A 27 -5.17 -7.40 8.87
N MET A 28 -4.03 -7.86 9.37
CA MET A 28 -3.61 -7.76 10.77
C MET A 28 -2.70 -6.54 11.01
N ASP A 29 -2.06 -6.02 9.96
CA ASP A 29 -1.33 -4.76 10.00
C ASP A 29 -2.28 -3.57 9.93
N SER A 30 -2.30 -2.75 10.98
CA SER A 30 -3.18 -1.59 11.10
C SER A 30 -2.75 -0.38 10.28
N ARG A 31 -1.57 -0.42 9.64
CA ARG A 31 -1.07 0.71 8.85
C ARG A 31 -1.72 0.73 7.47
N LEU A 32 -2.21 1.91 7.08
CA LEU A 32 -2.63 2.19 5.70
C LEU A 32 -1.43 2.30 4.75
N TRP A 33 -0.40 3.04 5.19
CA TRP A 33 0.84 3.27 4.45
C TRP A 33 1.97 2.46 5.08
N VAL A 34 2.64 1.67 4.24
CA VAL A 34 3.70 0.76 4.66
C VAL A 34 4.95 1.01 3.83
N ARG A 35 6.10 1.15 4.50
CA ARG A 35 7.39 1.31 3.80
C ARG A 35 7.75 -0.01 3.12
N LYS A 36 8.17 0.03 1.86
CA LYS A 36 8.60 -1.20 1.15
C LYS A 36 9.89 -1.76 1.75
N ARG A 37 10.10 -3.08 1.61
CA ARG A 37 11.29 -3.79 2.11
C ARG A 37 12.61 -3.19 1.60
N MET A 38 12.64 -2.77 0.33
CA MET A 38 13.73 -1.97 -0.22
C MET A 38 13.39 -0.48 -0.04
N PRO A 39 14.10 0.29 0.82
CA PRO A 39 13.75 1.68 1.11
C PRO A 39 13.73 2.60 -0.11
N ALA A 40 14.54 2.30 -1.13
CA ALA A 40 14.60 3.04 -2.39
C ALA A 40 13.29 2.96 -3.21
N TRP A 41 12.44 1.97 -2.95
CA TRP A 41 11.15 1.81 -3.65
C TRP A 41 10.02 2.62 -2.99
N GLY A 42 10.31 3.29 -1.87
CA GLY A 42 9.36 4.17 -1.19
C GLY A 42 8.30 3.43 -0.38
N TRP A 43 7.04 3.86 -0.53
CA TRP A 43 5.90 3.40 0.25
C TRP A 43 4.89 2.64 -0.63
N THR A 44 4.07 1.82 0.01
CA THR A 44 2.92 1.16 -0.60
C THR A 44 1.71 1.32 0.30
N ILE A 45 0.53 1.20 -0.29
CA ILE A 45 -0.70 1.00 0.46
C ILE A 45 -0.76 -0.46 0.92
N ASN A 46 -1.22 -0.70 2.13
CA ASN A 46 -1.62 -2.02 2.59
C ASN A 46 -3.00 -2.38 2.00
N PHE A 47 -3.03 -3.32 1.06
CA PHE A 47 -4.29 -3.74 0.41
C PHE A 47 -5.19 -4.62 1.31
N GLY A 48 -4.66 -5.13 2.41
CA GLY A 48 -5.41 -5.84 3.45
C GLY A 48 -6.11 -4.90 4.43
N HIS A 49 -5.71 -3.63 4.48
CA HIS A 49 -6.36 -2.62 5.31
C HIS A 49 -7.73 -2.22 4.74
N SER A 50 -8.75 -2.08 5.58
CA SER A 50 -10.13 -1.75 5.15
C SER A 50 -10.19 -0.49 4.29
N ASN A 51 -9.44 0.55 4.67
CA ASN A 51 -9.37 1.79 3.90
C ASN A 51 -8.38 1.73 2.72
N GLY A 52 -7.50 0.72 2.66
CA GLY A 52 -6.45 0.62 1.65
C GLY A 52 -7.00 0.52 0.23
N LYS A 53 -8.01 -0.33 0.03
CA LYS A 53 -8.67 -0.47 -1.28
C LYS A 53 -9.32 0.83 -1.73
N ILE A 54 -9.98 1.55 -0.82
CA ILE A 54 -10.62 2.84 -1.11
C ILE A 54 -9.55 3.87 -1.50
N THR A 55 -8.46 3.98 -0.72
CA THR A 55 -7.35 4.88 -1.02
C THR A 55 -6.73 4.59 -2.38
N PHE A 56 -6.54 3.32 -2.74
CA PHE A 56 -6.01 2.94 -4.05
C PHE A 56 -6.90 3.45 -5.19
N TRP A 57 -8.21 3.20 -5.12
CA TRP A 57 -9.15 3.66 -6.16
C TRP A 57 -9.24 5.19 -6.25
N LEU A 58 -9.17 5.89 -5.11
CA LEU A 58 -9.14 7.35 -5.09
C LEU A 58 -7.88 7.89 -5.77
N ILE A 59 -6.70 7.34 -5.48
CA ILE A 59 -5.46 7.75 -6.13
C ILE A 59 -5.50 7.45 -7.62
N LEU A 60 -5.95 6.25 -8.00
CA LEU A 60 -6.05 5.86 -9.41
C LEU A 60 -7.02 6.78 -10.18
N GLY A 61 -8.18 7.07 -9.60
CA GLY A 61 -9.15 8.00 -10.18
C GLY A 61 -8.60 9.42 -10.30
N PHE A 62 -7.90 9.91 -9.27
CA PHE A 62 -7.28 11.23 -9.28
C PHE A 62 -6.18 11.36 -10.34
N VAL A 63 -5.29 10.37 -10.43
CA VAL A 63 -4.25 10.32 -11.48
C VAL A 63 -4.89 10.25 -12.87
N SER A 64 -5.93 9.44 -13.04
CA SER A 64 -6.64 9.33 -14.31
C SER A 64 -7.28 10.67 -14.71
N LEU A 65 -7.88 11.39 -13.77
CA LEU A 65 -8.47 12.71 -14.01
C LEU A 65 -7.40 13.73 -14.42
N ILE A 66 -6.25 13.75 -13.75
CA ILE A 66 -5.12 14.62 -14.13
C ILE A 66 -4.67 14.30 -15.56
N LEU A 67 -4.48 13.02 -15.89
CA LEU A 67 -4.03 12.64 -17.23
C LEU A 67 -5.05 13.00 -18.31
N LEU A 68 -6.34 12.80 -18.05
CA LEU A 68 -7.40 13.21 -18.99
C LEU A 68 -7.34 14.73 -19.23
N THR A 69 -7.34 15.52 -18.16
CA THR A 69 -7.30 16.99 -18.30
C THR A 69 -6.03 17.49 -18.97
N ALA A 70 -4.87 16.85 -18.72
CA ALA A 70 -3.60 17.20 -19.37
C ALA A 70 -3.56 16.83 -20.87
N VAL A 71 -4.39 15.91 -21.34
CA VAL A 71 -4.49 15.54 -22.78
C VAL A 71 -5.43 16.48 -23.54
N PHE A 72 -6.37 17.14 -22.86
CA PHE A 72 -7.38 18.01 -23.48
C PHE A 72 -7.06 19.52 -23.37
N TYR A 73 -5.88 19.89 -22.84
CA TYR A 73 -5.32 21.25 -22.83
C TYR A 73 -4.06 21.29 -23.69
#